data_AF-A0A938D4E7-F1
#
_entry.id   AF-A0A938D4E7-F1
#
_cell.length_a   1.000
_cell.length_b   1.000
_cell.length_c   1.000
_cell.angle_alpha   90.00
_cell.angle_beta   90.00
_cell.angle_gamma   90.00
#
_symmetry.space_group_name_H-M   'P 1'
#
loop_
_entity.id
_entity.type
_entity.pdbx_description
1 polymer ?
#
loop_
_entity_poly.entity_id
_entity_poly.type
_entity_poly.pdbx_seq_one_letter_code
_entity_poly.pdbx_strand_id
1 'polypeptide(L)'
;MNKLALPRRALVLGGIGLIVVSRGVHAAETVSGRYAGNGKEVQLGFISAWPRDKFSGKDTIVIVVTEKDHSASKKPWFDAGFKKFGAALQFSLTIPDGKLIGTEVGHPGLKRSPVSVSGSSIQAEGVTITDKRVEGRFFTPKPGTFFDDVFEIDMKVAADIRPRPA
;
A
#
# COMPACT_ATOMS: atom_id res chain seq x y z
N MET A 1 -68.98 17.27 -49.93
CA MET A 1 -67.96 17.70 -50.90
C MET A 1 -66.60 17.72 -50.23
N ASN A 2 -65.65 16.97 -50.83
CA ASN A 2 -64.18 17.08 -50.82
C ASN A 2 -63.46 17.44 -49.49
N LYS A 3 -62.79 16.45 -48.87
CA LYS A 3 -61.36 16.08 -49.00
C LYS A 3 -60.39 17.07 -48.34
N LEU A 4 -59.68 16.65 -47.29
CA LEU A 4 -58.20 16.57 -47.29
C LEU A 4 -57.69 15.82 -46.05
N ALA A 5 -56.53 15.18 -46.20
CA ALA A 5 -56.02 14.11 -45.36
C ALA A 5 -54.65 14.45 -44.72
N LEU A 6 -54.28 13.62 -43.72
CA LEU A 6 -52.91 13.27 -43.21
C LEU A 6 -52.18 14.29 -42.28
N PRO A 7 -51.14 13.86 -41.52
CA PRO A 7 -51.02 12.64 -40.70
C PRO A 7 -50.29 12.81 -39.32
N ARG A 8 -50.43 11.77 -38.48
CA ARG A 8 -49.42 11.14 -37.60
C ARG A 8 -48.30 12.00 -36.97
N ARG A 9 -48.24 12.03 -35.64
CA ARG A 9 -46.99 11.77 -34.88
C ARG A 9 -47.29 11.02 -33.58
N ALA A 10 -46.83 9.77 -33.53
CA ALA A 10 -46.71 8.99 -32.32
C ALA A 10 -45.55 9.54 -31.49
N LEU A 11 -45.77 9.80 -30.20
CA LEU A 11 -44.72 10.09 -29.24
C LEU A 11 -44.43 8.79 -28.47
N VAL A 12 -43.40 8.06 -28.89
CA VAL A 12 -42.86 6.94 -28.11
C VAL A 12 -41.95 7.57 -27.04
N LEU A 13 -42.44 7.61 -25.80
CA LEU A 13 -41.64 7.92 -24.61
C LEU A 13 -40.75 6.71 -24.31
N GLY A 14 -39.55 6.71 -24.88
CA GLY A 14 -38.49 5.77 -24.52
C GLY A 14 -37.93 6.11 -23.14
N GLY A 15 -38.30 5.33 -22.13
CA GLY A 15 -37.67 5.38 -20.81
C GLY A 15 -36.25 4.84 -20.89
N ILE A 16 -35.25 5.71 -20.70
CA ILE A 16 -33.86 5.29 -20.49
C ILE A 16 -33.76 4.85 -19.03
N GLY A 17 -33.73 3.53 -18.82
CA GLY A 17 -33.34 2.95 -17.54
C GLY A 17 -31.85 3.19 -17.32
N LEU A 18 -31.51 4.02 -16.34
CA LEU A 18 -30.13 4.21 -15.89
C LEU A 18 -29.69 2.96 -15.12
N ILE A 19 -28.94 2.07 -15.77
CA ILE A 19 -28.25 0.98 -15.08
C ILE A 19 -27.08 1.60 -14.32
N VAL A 20 -27.23 1.79 -13.01
CA VAL A 20 -26.13 2.12 -12.12
C VAL A 20 -25.30 0.85 -11.95
N VAL A 21 -24.23 0.71 -12.72
CA VAL A 21 -23.22 -0.32 -12.50
C VAL A 21 -22.39 0.12 -11.30
N SER A 22 -22.68 -0.45 -10.13
CA SER A 22 -21.88 -0.28 -8.93
C SER A 22 -20.49 -0.90 -9.15
N ARG A 23 -19.54 -0.11 -9.66
CA ARG A 23 -18.13 -0.46 -9.57
C ARG A 23 -17.78 -0.43 -8.08
N GLY A 24 -17.33 -1.56 -7.53
CA GLY A 24 -16.88 -1.65 -6.15
C GLY A 24 -15.89 -0.50 -5.88
N VAL A 25 -16.23 0.34 -4.91
CA VAL A 25 -15.33 1.40 -4.44
C VAL A 25 -14.19 0.68 -3.74
N HIS A 26 -13.09 0.44 -4.45
CA HIS A 26 -11.83 0.14 -3.82
C HIS A 26 -11.45 1.36 -2.98
N ALA A 27 -11.28 1.16 -1.67
CA ALA A 27 -10.82 2.23 -0.80
C ALA A 27 -9.43 2.67 -1.29
N ALA A 28 -9.22 3.98 -1.40
CA ALA A 28 -7.96 4.51 -1.91
C ALA A 28 -6.77 3.97 -1.10
N GLU A 29 -5.70 3.64 -1.80
CA GLU A 29 -4.40 3.37 -1.19
C GLU A 29 -3.92 4.63 -0.47
N THR A 30 -3.43 4.50 0.76
CA THR A 30 -2.94 5.65 1.53
C THR A 30 -1.58 5.36 2.14
N VAL A 31 -0.71 6.37 2.05
CA VAL A 31 0.54 6.47 2.79
C VAL A 31 0.67 7.91 3.26
N SER A 32 0.93 8.11 4.54
CA SER A 32 1.12 9.44 5.11
C SER A 32 1.97 9.38 6.37
N GLY A 33 2.64 10.50 6.68
CA GLY A 33 3.47 10.67 7.88
C GLY A 33 4.92 11.02 7.53
N ARG A 34 5.85 10.72 8.44
CA ARG A 34 7.27 11.09 8.33
C ARG A 34 8.20 9.88 8.19
N TYR A 35 9.19 9.99 7.31
CA TYR A 35 10.30 9.05 7.20
C TYR A 35 11.63 9.79 7.01
N ALA A 36 12.58 9.55 7.90
CA ALA A 36 13.91 10.15 7.83
C ALA A 36 15.03 9.14 8.11
N GLY A 37 16.19 9.37 7.50
CA GLY A 37 17.42 8.65 7.79
C GLY A 37 18.59 9.62 7.93
N ASN A 38 19.30 9.52 9.05
CA ASN A 38 20.35 10.45 9.49
C ASN A 38 19.90 11.92 9.41
N GLY A 39 18.68 12.20 9.87
CA GLY A 39 18.07 13.53 9.87
C GLY A 39 17.61 14.05 8.51
N LYS A 40 17.89 13.34 7.41
CA LYS A 40 17.38 13.69 6.09
C LYS A 40 16.00 13.06 5.89
N GLU A 41 14.99 13.89 5.66
CA GLU A 41 13.61 13.46 5.43
C GLU A 41 13.35 13.19 3.94
N VAL A 42 12.47 12.23 3.67
CA VAL A 42 11.96 11.91 2.33
C VAL A 42 10.46 11.65 2.39
N GLN A 43 9.75 12.03 1.33
CA GLN A 43 8.34 11.72 1.20
C GLN A 43 8.16 10.35 0.55
N LEU A 44 7.45 9.45 1.21
CA LEU A 44 6.94 8.23 0.60
C LEU A 44 5.53 8.50 0.06
N GLY A 45 5.24 7.99 -1.15
CA GLY A 45 4.00 8.30 -1.86
C GLY A 45 3.32 7.09 -2.51
N PHE A 46 3.99 5.94 -2.60
CA PHE A 46 3.47 4.75 -3.25
C PHE A 46 3.44 3.58 -2.28
N ILE A 47 2.39 2.78 -2.35
CA ILE A 47 2.19 1.63 -1.47
C ILE A 47 1.61 0.44 -2.24
N SER A 48 1.98 -0.77 -1.82
CA SER A 48 1.29 -2.00 -2.15
C SER A 48 1.45 -3.05 -1.06
N ALA A 49 0.49 -3.97 -0.94
CA ALA A 49 0.58 -5.12 -0.05
C ALA A 49 0.57 -6.44 -0.83
N TRP A 50 1.39 -7.40 -0.42
CA TRP A 50 1.56 -8.68 -1.11
C TRP A 50 1.69 -9.86 -0.14
N PRO A 51 1.07 -11.01 -0.44
CA PRO A 51 1.35 -12.25 0.28
C PRO A 51 2.84 -12.64 0.17
N ARG A 52 3.41 -13.14 1.26
CA ARG A 52 4.80 -13.63 1.34
C ARG A 52 4.84 -15.08 1.81
N ASP A 53 6.05 -15.62 1.84
CA ASP A 53 6.31 -16.98 2.32
C ASP A 53 5.98 -17.08 3.81
N LYS A 54 5.54 -18.26 4.23
CA LYS A 54 5.18 -18.47 5.64
C LYS A 54 6.37 -18.22 6.55
N PHE A 55 6.13 -17.59 7.68
CA PHE A 55 7.12 -17.41 8.74
C PHE A 55 6.67 -18.16 9.99
N SER A 56 7.50 -19.09 10.46
CA SER A 56 7.17 -19.97 11.60
C SER A 56 5.79 -20.64 11.47
N GLY A 57 5.46 -21.11 10.26
CA GLY A 57 4.19 -21.79 9.95
C GLY A 57 2.98 -20.87 9.74
N LYS A 58 3.09 -19.56 9.99
CA LYS A 58 2.03 -18.58 9.77
C LYS A 58 2.11 -17.95 8.38
N ASP A 59 0.97 -17.67 7.77
CA ASP A 59 0.91 -16.85 6.56
C ASP A 59 1.40 -15.43 6.85
N THR A 60 2.00 -14.80 5.85
CA THR A 60 2.57 -13.46 5.98
C THR A 60 2.20 -12.58 4.80
N ILE A 61 2.24 -11.27 5.05
CA ILE A 61 2.20 -10.24 4.03
C ILE A 61 3.41 -9.32 4.17
N VAL A 62 3.79 -8.67 3.07
CA VAL A 62 4.68 -7.51 3.07
C VAL A 62 3.92 -6.30 2.57
N ILE A 63 3.97 -5.22 3.32
CA ILE A 63 3.59 -3.88 2.88
C ILE A 63 4.86 -3.22 2.35
N VAL A 64 4.85 -2.77 1.10
CA VAL A 64 5.97 -2.07 0.46
C VAL A 64 5.56 -0.63 0.25
N VAL A 65 6.31 0.30 0.85
CA VAL A 65 6.09 1.74 0.77
C VAL A 65 7.33 2.38 0.14
N THR A 66 7.17 3.22 -0.89
CA THR A 66 8.31 3.78 -1.64
C THR A 66 8.14 5.25 -2.01
N GLU A 67 9.26 5.90 -2.30
CA GLU A 67 9.34 7.27 -2.82
C GLU A 67 8.88 7.35 -4.28
N LYS A 68 9.29 6.39 -5.11
CA LYS A 68 8.94 6.33 -6.55
C LYS A 68 7.91 5.26 -6.83
N ASP A 69 7.16 5.43 -7.92
CA ASP A 69 6.14 4.46 -8.34
C ASP A 69 6.76 3.07 -8.57
N HIS A 70 6.13 2.05 -7.99
CA HIS A 70 6.49 0.65 -8.15
C HIS A 70 5.33 -0.19 -8.71
N SER A 71 4.25 0.44 -9.18
CA SER A 71 3.04 -0.21 -9.68
C SER A 71 3.30 -1.24 -10.77
N ALA A 72 4.29 -0.99 -11.64
CA ALA A 72 4.70 -1.87 -12.74
C ALA A 72 5.63 -3.02 -12.33
N SER A 73 6.12 -3.05 -11.08
CA SER A 73 6.99 -4.14 -10.61
C SER A 73 6.19 -5.37 -10.24
N LYS A 74 6.68 -6.53 -10.71
CA LYS A 74 6.13 -7.85 -10.33
C LYS A 74 6.55 -8.29 -8.93
N LYS A 75 7.65 -7.74 -8.41
CA LYS A 75 8.23 -8.10 -7.11
C LYS A 75 8.75 -6.83 -6.41
N PRO A 76 7.87 -5.89 -6.04
CA PRO A 76 8.28 -4.59 -5.54
C PRO A 76 9.11 -4.68 -4.25
N TRP A 77 8.88 -5.68 -3.40
CA TRP A 77 9.70 -5.92 -2.19
C TRP A 77 11.16 -6.27 -2.54
N PHE A 78 11.37 -7.06 -3.60
CA PHE A 78 12.70 -7.43 -4.06
C PHE A 78 13.40 -6.23 -4.71
N ASP A 79 12.70 -5.57 -5.64
CA ASP A 79 13.22 -4.41 -6.37
C ASP A 79 13.53 -3.21 -5.45
N ALA A 80 12.74 -3.01 -4.38
CA ALA A 80 13.02 -2.02 -3.34
C ALA A 80 14.34 -2.30 -2.61
N GLY A 81 14.67 -3.57 -2.37
CA GLY A 81 15.97 -3.97 -1.80
C GLY A 81 17.17 -3.57 -2.69
N PHE A 82 16.96 -3.48 -4.00
CA PHE A 82 17.95 -2.98 -4.97
C PHE A 82 17.86 -1.47 -5.22
N LYS A 83 17.17 -0.72 -4.36
CA LYS A 83 17.06 0.76 -4.42
C LYS A 83 16.40 1.30 -5.69
N LYS A 84 15.64 0.48 -6.42
CA LYS A 84 15.01 0.90 -7.69
C LYS A 84 13.96 2.01 -7.50
N PHE A 85 13.38 2.12 -6.30
CA PHE A 85 12.27 3.05 -6.02
C PHE A 85 12.64 4.20 -5.09
N GLY A 86 13.93 4.55 -4.97
CA GLY A 86 14.40 5.58 -4.05
C GLY A 86 14.39 5.07 -2.61
N ALA A 87 13.94 5.91 -1.68
CA ALA A 87 13.66 5.46 -0.31
C ALA A 87 12.51 4.44 -0.29
N ALA A 88 12.62 3.45 0.60
CA ALA A 88 11.65 2.38 0.72
C ALA A 88 11.56 1.86 2.17
N LEU A 89 10.35 1.47 2.58
CA LEU A 89 10.08 0.72 3.79
C LEU A 89 9.33 -0.57 3.42
N GLN A 90 9.71 -1.68 4.03
CA GLN A 90 8.97 -2.94 3.85
C GLN A 90 8.59 -3.51 5.21
N PHE A 91 7.30 -3.62 5.51
CA PHE A 91 6.81 -4.16 6.77
C PHE A 91 6.29 -5.57 6.55
N SER A 92 6.93 -6.56 7.17
CA SER A 92 6.49 -7.96 7.11
C SER A 92 5.62 -8.27 8.33
N LEU A 93 4.39 -8.71 8.08
CA LEU A 93 3.39 -9.00 9.12
C LEU A 93 2.91 -10.44 9.02
N THR A 94 2.58 -11.06 10.15
CA THR A 94 1.83 -12.33 10.15
C THR A 94 0.33 -12.10 10.02
N ILE A 95 -0.36 -13.07 9.41
CA ILE A 95 -1.81 -13.11 9.26
C ILE A 95 -2.39 -14.16 10.23
N PRO A 96 -3.54 -13.92 10.88
CA PRO A 96 -4.35 -12.69 10.86
C PRO A 96 -3.98 -11.69 11.98
N ASP A 97 -3.02 -12.04 12.83
CA ASP A 97 -2.68 -11.30 14.06
C ASP A 97 -1.98 -9.95 13.82
N GLY A 98 -1.51 -9.67 12.60
CA GLY A 98 -0.91 -8.37 12.25
C GLY A 98 0.41 -8.10 12.95
N LYS A 99 1.05 -9.13 13.50
CA LYS A 99 2.31 -8.98 14.24
C LYS A 99 3.44 -8.62 13.27
N LEU A 100 4.10 -7.50 13.53
CA LEU A 100 5.32 -7.10 12.82
C LEU A 100 6.46 -8.06 13.15
N ILE A 101 6.96 -8.76 12.13
CA ILE A 101 8.05 -9.76 12.26
C ILE A 101 9.38 -9.28 11.69
N GLY A 102 9.36 -8.24 10.85
CA GLY A 102 10.58 -7.65 10.30
C GLY A 102 10.28 -6.40 9.50
N THR A 103 11.27 -5.51 9.45
CA THR A 103 11.23 -4.33 8.59
C THR A 103 12.51 -4.21 7.77
N GLU A 104 12.39 -3.96 6.47
CA GLU A 104 13.51 -3.51 5.65
C GLU A 104 13.47 -1.99 5.54
N VAL A 105 14.58 -1.35 5.92
CA VAL A 105 14.72 0.12 5.94
C VAL A 105 15.68 0.56 4.84
N GLY A 106 15.14 1.10 3.75
CA GLY A 106 15.86 1.67 2.62
C GLY A 106 15.78 3.19 2.63
N HIS A 107 16.91 3.89 2.76
CA HIS A 107 16.92 5.35 2.77
C HIS A 107 18.26 5.90 2.28
N PRO A 108 18.28 6.91 1.38
CA PRO A 108 19.51 7.43 0.78
C PRO A 108 20.42 8.17 1.78
N GLY A 109 19.88 8.60 2.92
CA GLY A 109 20.66 9.21 4.00
C GLY A 109 21.43 8.21 4.89
N LEU A 110 21.12 6.91 4.83
CA LEU A 110 21.79 5.89 5.65
C LEU A 110 23.05 5.39 4.92
N LYS A 111 24.13 5.18 5.67
CA LYS A 111 25.39 4.63 5.17
C LYS A 111 25.23 3.14 4.82
N ARG A 112 24.48 2.41 5.64
CA ARG A 112 24.05 1.04 5.40
C ARG A 112 22.60 1.07 4.97
N SER A 113 22.35 0.72 3.72
CA SER A 113 20.99 0.68 3.17
C SER A 113 20.91 -0.27 1.97
N PRO A 114 19.85 -1.09 1.86
CA PRO A 114 18.82 -1.32 2.88
C PRO A 114 19.39 -2.05 4.11
N VAL A 115 18.70 -1.96 5.26
CA VAL A 115 19.02 -2.71 6.47
C VAL A 115 17.78 -3.45 6.98
N SER A 116 17.97 -4.71 7.36
CA SER A 116 16.95 -5.53 8.01
C SER A 116 16.92 -5.24 9.51
N VAL A 117 15.76 -4.86 10.02
CA VAL A 117 15.54 -4.58 11.44
C VAL A 117 14.49 -5.56 11.95
N SER A 118 14.89 -6.42 12.88
CA SER A 118 14.00 -7.27 13.67
C SER A 118 13.64 -6.59 15.00
N GLY A 119 12.52 -6.98 15.59
CA GLY A 119 11.74 -6.21 16.57
C GLY A 119 12.49 -5.54 17.76
N SER A 120 12.06 -4.31 18.03
CA SER A 120 12.03 -3.50 19.28
C SER A 120 12.09 -2.01 18.94
N SER A 121 12.81 -1.64 17.87
CA SER A 121 12.97 -0.27 17.40
C SER A 121 11.76 0.26 16.61
N ILE A 122 10.96 -0.63 16.01
CA ILE A 122 9.76 -0.29 15.23
C ILE A 122 8.57 -1.00 15.86
N GLN A 123 7.50 -0.24 16.07
CA GLN A 123 6.22 -0.70 16.60
C GLN A 123 5.14 -0.58 15.54
N ALA A 124 4.11 -1.40 15.71
CA ALA A 124 2.90 -1.35 14.90
C ALA A 124 1.69 -1.09 15.82
N GLU A 125 0.80 -0.21 15.40
CA GLU A 125 -0.39 0.20 16.15
C GLU A 125 -1.62 0.16 15.24
N GLY A 126 -2.74 -0.33 15.76
CA GLY A 126 -4.01 -0.35 15.03
C GLY A 126 -3.98 -1.18 13.74
N VAL A 127 -3.15 -2.24 13.69
CA VAL A 127 -3.05 -3.09 12.51
C VAL A 127 -4.33 -3.89 12.32
N THR A 128 -4.96 -3.75 11.15
CA THR A 128 -6.11 -4.56 10.74
C THR A 128 -5.79 -5.24 9.43
N ILE A 129 -5.96 -6.56 9.38
CA ILE A 129 -5.79 -7.37 8.17
C ILE A 129 -7.11 -8.08 7.88
N THR A 130 -7.65 -7.86 6.69
CA THR A 130 -8.78 -8.59 6.11
C THR A 130 -8.29 -9.46 4.96
N ASP A 131 -9.19 -10.19 4.31
CA ASP A 131 -8.90 -10.96 3.10
C ASP A 131 -8.41 -10.08 1.93
N LYS A 132 -8.81 -8.80 1.91
CA LYS A 132 -8.55 -7.89 0.79
C LYS A 132 -7.66 -6.71 1.12
N ARG A 133 -7.47 -6.37 2.39
CA ARG A 133 -6.89 -5.09 2.79
C ARG A 133 -6.11 -5.17 4.09
N VAL A 134 -5.02 -4.42 4.14
CA VAL A 134 -4.23 -4.19 5.34
C VAL A 134 -4.15 -2.69 5.64
N GLU A 135 -4.33 -2.34 6.90
CA GLU A 135 -4.18 -0.98 7.40
C GLU A 135 -3.41 -0.98 8.72
N GLY A 136 -2.76 0.12 9.04
CA GLY A 136 -2.10 0.30 10.34
C GLY A 136 -1.15 1.48 10.39
N ARG A 137 -0.58 1.70 11.57
CA ARG A 137 0.49 2.67 11.79
C ARG A 137 1.78 1.94 12.16
N PHE A 138 2.90 2.33 11.55
CA PHE A 138 4.23 1.80 11.82
C PHE A 138 5.13 2.95 12.24
N PHE A 139 5.74 2.86 13.42
CA PHE A 139 6.51 3.97 13.95
C PHE A 139 7.68 3.54 14.84
N THR A 140 8.66 4.41 14.95
CA THR A 140 9.80 4.29 15.87
C THR A 140 9.50 5.14 17.11
N PRO A 141 9.26 4.57 18.31
CA PRO A 141 8.96 5.34 19.54
C PRO A 141 10.09 6.26 19.98
N LYS A 142 11.32 5.88 19.61
CA LYS A 142 12.55 6.66 19.67
C LYS A 142 13.28 6.43 18.34
N PRO A 143 14.16 7.33 17.89
CA PRO A 143 14.94 7.09 16.68
C PRO A 143 15.58 5.69 16.70
N GLY A 144 15.31 4.90 15.67
CA GLY A 144 15.88 3.57 15.51
C GLY A 144 17.35 3.68 15.08
N THR A 145 18.18 2.75 15.54
CA THR A 145 19.62 2.74 15.22
C THR A 145 20.04 1.42 14.61
N PHE A 146 20.91 1.48 13.61
CA PHE A 146 21.60 0.31 13.07
C PHE A 146 23.08 0.68 12.87
N PHE A 147 23.94 0.22 13.79
CA PHE A 147 25.29 0.77 13.97
C PHE A 147 25.23 2.29 14.18
N ASP A 148 25.92 3.07 13.34
CA ASP A 148 25.97 4.53 13.36
C ASP A 148 24.90 5.21 12.49
N ASP A 149 24.02 4.44 11.87
CA ASP A 149 22.86 4.96 11.14
C ASP A 149 21.64 5.11 12.06
N VAL A 150 20.94 6.24 11.92
CA VAL A 150 19.72 6.58 12.64
C VAL A 150 18.56 6.68 11.66
N PHE A 151 17.42 6.09 11.97
CA PHE A 151 16.19 6.22 11.18
C PHE A 151 14.99 6.55 12.06
N GLU A 152 14.07 7.32 11.52
CA GLU A 152 12.82 7.72 12.17
C GLU A 152 11.67 7.40 11.24
N ILE A 153 10.69 6.66 11.74
CA ILE A 153 9.50 6.25 10.99
C ILE A 153 8.29 6.65 11.82
N ASP A 154 7.30 7.27 11.18
CA ASP A 154 5.93 7.37 11.68
C ASP A 154 4.99 7.42 10.48
N MET A 155 4.50 6.25 10.07
CA MET A 155 3.74 6.04 8.84
C MET A 155 2.37 5.47 9.15
N LYS A 156 1.32 6.10 8.63
CA LYS A 156 -0.01 5.49 8.51
C LYS A 156 -0.17 4.98 7.09
N VAL A 157 -0.62 3.74 6.98
CA VAL A 157 -0.76 3.04 5.70
C VAL A 157 -2.09 2.32 5.59
N ALA A 158 -2.62 2.27 4.38
CA ALA A 158 -3.75 1.43 4.04
C ALA A 158 -3.62 0.96 2.59
N ALA A 159 -3.68 -0.34 2.35
CA ALA A 159 -3.47 -0.93 1.04
C ALA A 159 -4.24 -2.21 0.82
N ASP A 160 -4.73 -2.38 -0.41
CA ASP A 160 -5.31 -3.64 -0.85
C ASP A 160 -4.22 -4.71 -1.02
N ILE A 161 -4.50 -5.90 -0.52
CA ILE A 161 -3.63 -7.08 -0.62
C ILE A 161 -3.77 -7.63 -2.03
N ARG A 162 -2.70 -7.50 -2.80
CA ARG A 162 -2.66 -7.98 -4.19
C ARG A 162 -2.61 -9.50 -4.23
N PRO A 163 -3.11 -10.13 -5.30
CA PRO A 163 -2.95 -11.56 -5.51
C PRO A 163 -1.46 -11.96 -5.48
N ARG A 164 -1.16 -13.16 -5.00
CA ARG A 164 0.18 -13.72 -5.10
C ARG A 164 0.57 -13.78 -6.59
N PRO A 165 1.71 -13.22 -7.00
CA PRO A 165 2.20 -13.36 -8.37
C PRO A 165 2.35 -14.85 -8.70
N ALA A 166 1.83 -15.25 -9.86
CA ALA A 166 2.02 -16.59 -10.41
C ALA A 166 3.49 -16.89 -10.74
#